data_AF-A0A6N7I5X8-F1
#
_entry.id   AF-A0A6N7I5X8-F1
#
_cell.length_a   1.000
_cell.length_b   1.000
_cell.length_c   1.000
_cell.angle_alpha   90.00
_cell.angle_beta   90.00
_cell.angle_gamma   90.00
#
_symmetry.space_group_name_H-M   'P 1'
#
loop_
_entity.id
_entity.type
_entity.pdbx_description
1 polymer ?
#
loop_
_entity_poly.entity_id
_entity_poly.type
_entity_poly.pdbx_seq_one_letter_code
_entity_poly.pdbx_strand_id
1 'polypeptide(L)'
;MRHLSTPDGASTHGQARGRPEAVQPPVRRTGGGGQRGSATIWVLTLAAVLWSIAVAVMVVGQARAVRHRAGAAADLAALAAARHALVWGSGACKPAGAVARVNGGTLVACTVRDRTVDVVVEVPFGRLGSIVGERTVRARARAGPTRLSSEPQPGGGK
;
A
#
# COMPACT_ATOMS: atom_id res chain seq x y z
N MET A 1 70.81 89.64 -19.83
CA MET A 1 69.87 90.54 -20.53
C MET A 1 68.62 89.76 -20.86
N ARG A 2 67.46 90.26 -20.42
CA ARG A 2 66.15 89.60 -20.52
C ARG A 2 65.69 89.60 -21.97
N HIS A 3 65.32 88.45 -22.51
CA HIS A 3 64.66 88.35 -23.82
C HIS A 3 63.44 87.43 -23.73
N LEU A 4 62.28 88.09 -23.81
CA LEU A 4 60.96 87.72 -24.31
C LEU A 4 60.40 86.31 -24.02
N SER A 5 59.38 86.29 -23.16
CA SER A 5 58.30 85.30 -23.17
C SER A 5 57.05 85.93 -23.79
N THR A 6 56.67 85.45 -24.97
CA THR A 6 55.34 85.43 -25.61
C THR A 6 55.56 84.64 -26.91
N PRO A 7 54.65 83.78 -27.38
CA PRO A 7 53.20 83.79 -27.22
C PRO A 7 52.63 82.42 -26.79
N ASP A 8 51.32 82.34 -26.56
CA ASP A 8 50.47 81.33 -27.22
C ASP A 8 49.01 81.55 -26.82
N GLY A 9 48.24 81.99 -27.81
CA GLY A 9 46.79 81.99 -27.76
C GLY A 9 46.28 80.55 -27.87
N ALA A 10 45.38 80.17 -26.98
CA ALA A 10 44.60 78.95 -27.11
C ALA A 10 43.10 79.28 -27.09
N SER A 11 42.60 79.48 -28.30
CA SER A 11 41.40 78.85 -28.86
C SER A 11 40.11 78.83 -28.03
N THR A 12 39.19 79.69 -28.46
CA THR A 12 37.74 79.51 -28.41
C THR A 12 37.31 78.33 -29.30
N HIS A 13 36.83 77.23 -28.71
CA HIS A 13 35.91 76.26 -29.33
C HIS A 13 35.00 75.79 -28.19
N GLY A 14 33.69 75.99 -28.22
CA GLY A 14 32.77 75.44 -29.21
C GLY A 14 31.83 74.51 -28.45
N GLN A 15 30.69 75.04 -28.06
CA GLN A 15 29.67 74.37 -27.26
C GLN A 15 28.99 73.23 -28.04
N ALA A 16 28.65 72.18 -27.28
CA ALA A 16 27.62 71.16 -27.54
C ALA A 16 27.84 70.16 -28.69
N ARG A 17 27.83 68.87 -28.33
CA ARG A 17 26.79 67.91 -28.77
C ARG A 17 27.04 66.50 -28.24
N GLY A 18 25.97 65.93 -27.67
CA GLY A 18 25.67 64.50 -27.77
C GLY A 18 26.31 63.58 -26.73
N ARG A 19 25.73 63.51 -25.53
CA ARG A 19 25.82 62.28 -24.73
C ARG A 19 24.92 61.25 -25.44
N PRO A 20 25.41 60.07 -25.86
CA PRO A 20 24.51 59.05 -26.37
C PRO A 20 23.62 58.60 -25.22
N GLU A 21 22.35 58.99 -25.28
CA GLU A 21 21.30 58.43 -24.46
C GLU A 21 21.17 56.96 -24.86
N ALA A 22 21.73 56.07 -24.05
CA ALA A 22 21.56 54.64 -24.21
C ALA A 22 20.06 54.35 -24.13
N VAL A 23 19.44 54.08 -25.28
CA VAL A 23 18.10 53.51 -25.39
C VAL A 23 18.18 52.14 -24.72
N GLN A 24 17.83 52.08 -23.43
CA GLN A 24 17.69 50.82 -22.71
C GLN A 24 16.45 50.13 -23.27
N PRO A 25 16.55 48.91 -23.82
CA PRO A 25 15.36 48.17 -24.22
C PRO A 25 14.50 47.96 -22.98
N PRO A 26 13.15 47.99 -23.11
CA PRO A 26 12.31 47.63 -21.98
C PRO A 26 12.61 46.17 -21.63
N VAL A 27 13.34 45.96 -20.54
CA VAL A 27 13.47 44.65 -19.92
C VAL A 27 12.06 44.29 -19.47
N ARG A 28 11.32 43.56 -20.30
CA ARG A 28 10.10 42.88 -19.89
C ARG A 28 10.51 41.88 -18.83
N ARG A 29 10.51 42.33 -17.57
CA ARG A 29 10.40 41.44 -16.43
C ARG A 29 9.01 40.84 -16.53
N THR A 30 8.90 39.72 -17.24
CA THR A 30 7.77 38.81 -17.07
C THR A 30 7.81 38.42 -15.60
N GLY A 31 6.96 39.07 -14.80
CA GLY A 31 6.82 38.79 -13.39
C GLY A 31 6.31 37.36 -13.22
N GLY A 32 7.24 36.40 -13.16
CA GLY A 32 6.98 35.01 -12.80
C GLY A 32 6.69 34.85 -11.30
N GLY A 33 5.92 35.79 -10.72
CA GLY A 33 5.57 35.82 -9.31
C GLY A 33 4.44 34.88 -8.92
N GLY A 34 3.68 34.34 -9.89
CA GLY A 34 2.56 33.42 -9.62
C GLY A 34 2.88 31.92 -9.79
N GLN A 35 4.01 31.56 -10.41
CA GLN A 35 4.25 30.17 -10.82
C GLN A 35 5.07 29.33 -9.82
N ARG A 36 5.82 29.94 -8.89
CA ARG A 36 6.58 29.18 -7.88
C ARG A 36 5.70 28.60 -6.77
N GLY A 37 4.67 29.35 -6.34
CA GLY A 37 3.70 28.88 -5.34
C GLY A 37 2.65 27.92 -5.90
N SER A 38 2.17 28.16 -7.12
CA SER A 38 1.21 27.25 -7.76
C SER A 38 1.84 25.88 -8.07
N ALA A 39 3.09 25.87 -8.55
CA ALA A 39 3.80 24.62 -8.80
C ALA A 39 3.99 23.76 -7.55
N THR A 40 4.34 24.37 -6.40
CA THR A 40 4.48 23.61 -5.14
C THR A 40 3.15 23.08 -4.62
N ILE A 41 2.05 23.83 -4.76
CA ILE A 41 0.71 23.34 -4.38
C ILE A 41 0.37 22.08 -5.17
N TRP A 42 0.52 22.11 -6.49
CA TRP A 42 0.25 20.94 -7.33
C TRP A 42 1.13 19.75 -6.99
N VAL A 43 2.43 19.96 -6.75
CA VAL A 43 3.35 18.90 -6.33
C VAL A 43 2.92 18.28 -5.00
N LEU A 44 2.56 19.10 -4.00
CA LEU A 44 2.07 18.60 -2.70
C LEU A 44 0.74 17.85 -2.83
N THR A 45 -0.18 18.33 -3.66
CA THR A 45 -1.45 17.64 -3.93
C THR A 45 -1.20 16.28 -4.57
N LEU A 46 -0.38 16.20 -5.61
CA LEU A 46 -0.03 14.94 -6.28
C LEU A 46 0.71 14.00 -5.33
N ALA A 47 1.66 14.50 -4.55
CA ALA A 47 2.38 13.71 -3.56
C ALA A 47 1.42 13.15 -2.50
N ALA A 48 0.49 13.94 -1.98
CA ALA A 48 -0.51 13.51 -1.02
C ALA A 48 -1.49 12.49 -1.62
N VAL A 49 -1.89 12.65 -2.89
CA VAL A 49 -2.73 11.67 -3.60
C VAL A 49 -1.97 10.36 -3.79
N LEU A 50 -0.72 10.39 -4.28
CA LEU A 50 0.10 9.20 -4.44
C LEU A 50 0.34 8.49 -3.10
N TRP A 51 0.63 9.26 -2.05
CA TRP A 51 0.83 8.72 -0.71
C TRP A 51 -0.45 8.10 -0.14
N SER A 52 -1.61 8.75 -0.33
CA SER A 52 -2.90 8.19 0.11
C SER A 52 -3.26 6.91 -0.65
N ILE A 53 -3.00 6.83 -1.95
CA ILE A 53 -3.15 5.59 -2.74
C ILE A 53 -2.22 4.50 -2.20
N ALA A 54 -0.95 4.81 -1.95
CA ALA A 54 0.00 3.84 -1.41
C ALA A 54 -0.45 3.30 -0.05
N VAL A 55 -0.90 4.17 0.85
CA VAL A 55 -1.47 3.78 2.14
C VAL A 55 -2.72 2.92 1.96
N ALA A 56 -3.64 3.29 1.06
CA ALA A 56 -4.84 2.51 0.77
C ALA A 56 -4.50 1.11 0.25
N VAL A 57 -3.56 1.00 -0.69
CA VAL A 57 -3.07 -0.29 -1.21
C VAL A 57 -2.43 -1.11 -0.09
N MET A 58 -1.65 -0.47 0.79
CA MET A 58 -1.03 -1.14 1.94
C MET A 58 -2.08 -1.69 2.91
N VAL A 59 -3.10 -0.90 3.26
CA VAL A 59 -4.22 -1.31 4.13
C VAL A 59 -4.99 -2.47 3.51
N VAL A 60 -5.32 -2.39 2.22
CA VAL A 60 -6.01 -3.48 1.50
C VAL A 60 -5.11 -4.72 1.43
N GLY A 61 -3.82 -4.55 1.20
CA GLY A 61 -2.82 -5.63 1.20
C GLY A 61 -2.76 -6.34 2.54
N GLN A 62 -2.73 -5.59 3.65
CA GLN A 62 -2.80 -6.15 5.00
C GLN A 62 -4.10 -6.93 5.24
N ALA A 63 -5.23 -6.37 4.83
CA ALA A 63 -6.53 -7.04 4.98
C ALA A 63 -6.60 -8.36 4.17
N ARG A 64 -6.04 -8.37 2.95
CA ARG A 64 -5.94 -9.59 2.12
C ARG A 64 -4.99 -10.62 2.72
N ALA A 65 -3.81 -10.21 3.17
CA ALA A 65 -2.83 -11.10 3.79
C ALA A 65 -3.39 -11.81 5.03
N VAL A 66 -4.19 -11.09 5.84
CA VAL A 66 -4.85 -11.65 7.03
C VAL A 66 -5.88 -12.71 6.67
N ARG A 67 -6.71 -12.44 5.64
CA ARG A 67 -7.70 -13.42 5.16
C ARG A 67 -7.04 -14.66 4.56
N HIS A 68 -6.01 -14.49 3.74
CA HIS A 68 -5.29 -15.62 3.15
C HIS A 68 -4.61 -16.49 4.22
N ARG A 69 -4.04 -15.88 5.27
CA ARG A 69 -3.46 -16.64 6.38
C ARG A 69 -4.50 -17.41 7.18
N ALA A 70 -5.67 -16.82 7.43
CA ALA A 70 -6.76 -17.51 8.11
C ALA A 70 -7.30 -18.70 7.29
N GLY A 71 -7.39 -18.55 5.97
CA GLY A 71 -7.73 -19.66 5.06
C GLY A 71 -6.70 -20.79 5.09
N ALA A 72 -5.42 -20.46 4.89
CA ALA A 72 -4.34 -21.45 4.89
C ALA A 72 -4.21 -22.21 6.23
N ALA A 73 -4.41 -21.53 7.35
CA ALA A 73 -4.44 -22.15 8.68
C ALA A 73 -5.62 -23.14 8.82
N ALA A 74 -6.80 -22.77 8.31
CA ALA A 74 -7.98 -23.63 8.35
C ALA A 74 -7.81 -24.87 7.45
N ASP A 75 -7.21 -24.72 6.27
CA ASP A 75 -6.97 -25.82 5.34
C ASP A 75 -5.98 -26.86 5.90
N LEU A 76 -4.89 -26.41 6.51
CA LEU A 76 -3.91 -27.29 7.16
C LEU A 76 -4.50 -28.00 8.39
N ALA A 77 -5.32 -27.30 9.18
CA ALA A 77 -6.04 -27.91 10.30
C ALA A 77 -7.03 -28.98 9.82
N ALA A 78 -7.73 -28.73 8.71
CA ALA A 78 -8.67 -29.67 8.11
C ALA A 78 -7.97 -30.92 7.56
N LEU A 79 -6.83 -30.77 6.88
CA LEU A 79 -6.02 -31.91 6.40
C LEU A 79 -5.44 -32.74 7.55
N ALA A 80 -4.94 -32.08 8.60
CA ALA A 80 -4.42 -32.77 9.79
C ALA A 80 -5.52 -33.58 10.49
N ALA A 81 -6.72 -33.00 10.59
CA ALA A 81 -7.89 -33.68 11.14
C ALA A 81 -8.34 -34.85 10.25
N ALA A 82 -8.40 -34.67 8.93
CA ALA A 82 -8.78 -35.72 7.99
C ALA A 82 -7.83 -36.93 8.07
N ARG A 83 -6.51 -36.70 8.17
CA ARG A 83 -5.52 -37.79 8.34
C ARG A 83 -5.77 -38.60 9.60
N HIS A 84 -6.15 -37.96 10.71
CA HIS A 84 -6.38 -38.64 11.99
C HIS A 84 -7.79 -39.20 12.12
N ALA A 85 -8.78 -38.63 11.42
CA ALA A 85 -10.16 -39.13 11.41
C ALA A 85 -10.25 -40.55 10.81
N LEU A 86 -9.34 -40.89 9.90
CA LEU A 86 -9.22 -42.24 9.34
C LEU A 86 -8.74 -43.29 10.36
N VAL A 87 -8.03 -42.88 11.41
CA VAL A 87 -7.39 -43.78 12.39
C VAL A 87 -8.10 -43.76 13.75
N TRP A 88 -8.58 -42.60 14.19
CA TRP A 88 -9.02 -42.37 15.58
C TRP A 88 -10.41 -41.72 15.73
N GLY A 89 -11.13 -41.45 14.63
CA GLY A 89 -12.46 -40.83 14.67
C GLY A 89 -12.50 -39.50 15.46
N SER A 90 -13.20 -39.48 16.60
CA SER A 90 -13.34 -38.30 17.48
C SER A 90 -12.02 -37.84 18.12
N GLY A 91 -10.98 -38.69 18.17
CA GLY A 91 -9.63 -38.32 18.62
C GLY A 91 -8.89 -37.33 17.70
N ALA A 92 -9.41 -37.09 16.49
CA ALA A 92 -8.77 -36.26 15.47
C ALA A 92 -8.74 -34.75 15.78
N CYS A 93 -9.59 -34.26 16.69
CA CYS A 93 -9.69 -32.83 16.99
C CYS A 93 -8.50 -32.30 17.82
N LYS A 94 -7.85 -33.15 18.62
CA LYS A 94 -6.70 -32.75 19.45
C LYS A 94 -5.48 -32.31 18.61
N PRO A 95 -5.02 -33.08 17.61
CA PRO A 95 -3.95 -32.63 16.71
C PRO A 95 -4.36 -31.43 15.84
N ALA A 96 -5.63 -31.33 15.42
CA ALA A 96 -6.14 -30.17 14.66
C ALA A 96 -6.00 -28.86 15.45
N GLY A 97 -6.29 -28.89 16.76
CA GLY A 97 -6.12 -27.74 17.64
C GLY A 97 -4.65 -27.31 17.83
N ALA A 98 -3.72 -28.27 17.82
CA ALA A 98 -2.29 -27.97 17.85
C ALA A 98 -1.83 -27.28 16.56
N VAL A 99 -2.30 -27.74 15.39
CA VAL A 99 -1.98 -27.14 14.09
C VAL A 99 -2.55 -25.73 13.98
N ALA A 100 -3.80 -25.51 14.39
CA ALA A 100 -4.40 -24.17 14.40
C ALA A 100 -3.55 -23.18 15.22
N ARG A 101 -3.13 -23.59 16.43
CA ARG A 101 -2.29 -22.77 17.33
C ARG A 101 -0.93 -22.41 16.74
N VAL A 102 -0.25 -23.37 16.12
CA VAL A 102 1.06 -23.12 15.46
C VAL A 102 0.91 -22.12 14.32
N ASN A 103 -0.26 -22.11 13.66
CA ASN A 103 -0.58 -21.15 12.59
C ASN A 103 -1.18 -19.83 13.10
N GLY A 104 -1.14 -19.58 14.41
CA GLY A 104 -1.61 -18.33 15.01
C GLY A 104 -3.14 -18.21 15.12
N GLY A 105 -3.86 -19.32 15.02
CA GLY A 105 -5.30 -19.39 15.22
C GLY A 105 -5.71 -20.27 16.40
N THR A 106 -6.93 -20.09 16.90
CA THR A 106 -7.53 -20.90 17.95
C THR A 106 -8.65 -21.72 17.34
N LEU A 107 -8.64 -23.04 17.56
CA LEU A 107 -9.74 -23.91 17.15
C LEU A 107 -10.93 -23.68 18.08
N VAL A 108 -12.05 -23.20 17.54
CA VAL A 108 -13.26 -22.89 18.32
C VAL A 108 -14.38 -23.90 18.11
N ALA A 109 -14.35 -24.66 17.00
CA ALA A 109 -15.23 -25.79 16.79
C ALA A 109 -14.54 -26.88 15.96
N CYS A 110 -14.81 -28.14 16.32
CA CYS A 110 -14.36 -29.31 15.56
C CYS A 110 -15.45 -30.36 15.62
N THR A 111 -15.95 -30.75 14.45
CA THR A 111 -17.03 -31.74 14.32
C THR A 111 -16.62 -32.79 13.31
N VAL A 112 -16.69 -34.06 13.70
CA VAL A 112 -16.41 -35.20 12.82
C VAL A 112 -17.72 -35.91 12.54
N ARG A 113 -18.09 -36.04 11.26
CA ARG A 113 -19.28 -36.77 10.79
C ARG A 113 -18.87 -37.71 9.67
N ASP A 114 -19.03 -39.02 9.86
CA ASP A 114 -18.84 -40.04 8.82
C ASP A 114 -17.58 -39.85 7.96
N ARG A 115 -16.43 -39.64 8.62
CA ARG A 115 -15.10 -39.36 8.01
C ARG A 115 -14.93 -37.98 7.35
N THR A 116 -15.91 -37.09 7.50
CA THR A 116 -15.81 -35.66 7.15
C THR A 116 -15.59 -34.83 8.40
N VAL A 117 -14.58 -33.99 8.41
CA VAL A 117 -14.23 -33.07 9.49
C VAL A 117 -14.59 -31.65 9.09
N ASP A 118 -15.28 -30.95 9.99
CA ASP A 118 -15.59 -29.53 9.92
C ASP A 118 -14.85 -28.81 11.06
N VAL A 119 -13.97 -27.89 10.71
CA VAL A 119 -13.17 -27.11 11.66
C VAL A 119 -13.42 -25.63 11.49
N VAL A 120 -13.58 -24.93 12.62
CA VAL A 120 -13.67 -23.47 12.67
C VAL A 120 -12.48 -22.96 13.47
N VAL A 121 -11.68 -22.11 12.83
CA VAL A 121 -10.50 -21.48 13.41
C VAL A 121 -10.73 -19.98 13.49
N GLU A 122 -10.47 -19.41 14.66
CA GLU A 122 -10.42 -17.97 14.86
C GLU A 122 -8.98 -17.48 14.83
N VAL A 123 -8.70 -16.46 14.01
CA VAL A 123 -7.39 -15.81 13.95
C VAL A 123 -7.54 -14.37 14.48
N PRO A 124 -6.78 -13.98 15.51
CA PRO A 124 -6.75 -12.60 15.97
C PRO A 124 -6.06 -11.71 14.94
N PHE A 125 -6.68 -10.58 14.63
CA PHE A 125 -6.22 -9.57 13.70
C PHE A 125 -6.22 -8.20 14.40
N GLY A 126 -5.16 -7.42 14.22
CA GLY A 126 -5.13 -6.05 14.69
C GLY A 126 -4.56 -5.84 16.10
N ARG A 127 -3.38 -6.40 16.41
CA ARG A 127 -2.56 -5.86 17.52
C ARG A 127 -1.89 -4.52 17.17
N LEU A 128 -2.61 -3.62 16.49
CA LEU A 128 -2.09 -2.30 16.14
C LEU A 128 -2.42 -1.32 17.29
N GLY A 129 -1.85 -1.59 18.48
CA GLY A 129 -1.99 -0.78 19.69
C GLY A 129 -3.43 -0.70 20.26
N SER A 130 -3.57 -0.18 21.48
CA SER A 130 -4.85 -0.02 22.22
C SER A 130 -5.96 0.76 21.51
N ILE A 131 -5.76 1.22 20.28
CA ILE A 131 -6.63 2.17 19.58
C ILE A 131 -7.74 1.45 18.80
N VAL A 132 -7.48 0.24 18.27
CA VAL A 132 -8.40 -0.41 17.30
C VAL A 132 -9.17 -1.61 17.89
N GLY A 133 -8.82 -2.04 19.11
CA GLY A 133 -9.44 -3.17 19.79
C GLY A 133 -9.12 -4.52 19.14
N GLU A 134 -9.29 -5.61 19.90
CA GLU A 134 -9.03 -6.95 19.41
C GLU A 134 -10.13 -7.39 18.43
N ARG A 135 -9.78 -7.59 17.16
CA ARG A 135 -10.69 -8.07 16.13
C ARG A 135 -10.34 -9.51 15.80
N THR A 136 -11.30 -10.42 15.86
CA THR A 136 -11.10 -11.81 15.46
C THR A 136 -11.73 -12.07 14.09
N VAL A 137 -11.05 -12.87 13.26
CA VAL A 137 -11.57 -13.35 11.98
C VAL A 137 -11.82 -14.84 12.10
N ARG A 138 -13.04 -15.27 11.75
CA ARG A 138 -13.42 -16.68 11.70
C ARG A 138 -13.19 -17.23 10.30
N ALA A 139 -12.47 -18.35 10.21
CA ALA A 139 -12.34 -19.16 9.01
C ALA A 139 -12.90 -20.57 9.28
N ARG A 140 -13.67 -21.10 8.33
CA ARG A 140 -14.24 -22.45 8.40
C ARG A 140 -13.70 -23.27 7.25
N ALA A 141 -13.21 -24.46 7.53
CA ALA A 141 -12.76 -25.42 6.53
C ALA A 141 -13.39 -26.79 6.78
N ARG A 142 -13.72 -27.49 5.70
CA ARG A 142 -14.25 -28.84 5.73
C ARG A 142 -13.34 -29.75 4.91
N ALA A 143 -12.91 -30.86 5.49
CA ALA A 143 -12.15 -31.89 4.79
C ALA A 143 -12.84 -33.25 4.96
N GLY A 144 -12.99 -34.00 3.88
CA GLY A 144 -13.53 -35.35 3.88
C GLY A 144 -13.09 -36.07 2.61
N PRO A 145 -13.15 -37.40 2.56
CA PRO A 145 -12.81 -38.15 1.36
C PRO A 145 -13.67 -37.68 0.18
N THR A 146 -13.03 -37.31 -0.93
CA THR A 146 -13.74 -37.04 -2.18
C THR A 146 -14.43 -38.33 -2.59
N ARG A 147 -15.75 -38.29 -2.83
CA ARG A 147 -16.44 -39.44 -3.43
C ARG A 147 -15.92 -39.58 -4.87
N LEU A 148 -14.93 -40.45 -5.08
CA LEU A 148 -14.52 -40.90 -6.41
C LEU A 148 -15.53 -41.87 -7.04
N SER A 149 -16.69 -42.09 -6.40
CA SER A 149 -17.85 -42.77 -6.96
C SER A 149 -19.01 -41.79 -7.13
N SER A 150 -18.92 -40.90 -8.11
CA SER A 150 -20.11 -40.65 -8.93
C SER A 150 -20.28 -41.88 -9.81
N GLU A 151 -20.85 -42.95 -9.24
CA GLU A 151 -21.53 -43.93 -10.06
C GLU A 151 -22.67 -43.18 -10.77
N PRO A 152 -22.77 -43.20 -12.11
CA PRO A 152 -23.88 -42.59 -12.83
C PRO A 152 -25.20 -43.12 -12.27
N GLN A 153 -26.05 -42.24 -11.76
CA GLN A 153 -27.37 -42.61 -11.25
C GLN A 153 -28.20 -43.21 -12.41
N PRO A 154 -28.53 -44.51 -12.39
CA PRO A 154 -29.28 -45.13 -13.47
C PRO A 154 -30.78 -44.80 -13.32
N GLY A 155 -31.35 -44.22 -14.37
CA GLY A 155 -32.74 -44.42 -14.77
C GLY A 155 -33.84 -43.90 -13.84
N GLY A 156 -34.24 -42.65 -14.03
CA GLY A 156 -35.56 -42.17 -13.62
C GLY A 156 -36.55 -42.26 -14.79
N GLY A 157 -37.04 -43.45 -15.09
CA GLY A 157 -38.20 -43.63 -15.96
C GLY A 157 -39.48 -43.67 -15.14
N LYS A 158 -40.44 -42.79 -15.46
CA LYS A 158 -41.81 -43.15 -15.86
C LYS A 158 -42.37 -42.02 -16.73
#